data_AF-A0A0N4YS66-F1
#
_entry.id   AF-A0A0N4YS66-F1
#
_cell.length_a   1.000
_cell.length_b   1.000
_cell.length_c   1.000
_cell.angle_alpha   90.00
_cell.angle_beta   90.00
_cell.angle_gamma   90.00
#
_symmetry.space_group_name_H-M   'P 1'
#
loop_
_entity.id
_entity.type
_entity.pdbx_description
1 polymer ?
#
loop_
_entity_poly.entity_id
_entity_poly.type
_entity_poly.pdbx_seq_one_letter_code
_entity_poly.pdbx_strand_id
1 'polypeptide(L)'
;MSGFVTCPHCARLYSQHSLHLHESKCLENPLATRRASMVSLVKAMSLRPRTRSTSRPAGVQHRLCYVCGEQFTEQDIAAHENKCIDKWTKTCERLAPRFESRTPLLLQIPSVDGTIDARRLNEHAITQSSKAQTLRCRRCNCRVVLSAAEQHRCDRFDPPVEFFF
;
A
#
# COMPACT_ATOMS: atom_id res chain seq x y z
N MET A 1 25.85 -30.49 5.72
CA MET A 1 24.88 -29.70 6.50
C MET A 1 25.65 -28.93 7.56
N SER A 2 26.06 -27.70 7.28
CA SER A 2 26.92 -26.93 8.18
C SER A 2 26.04 -26.32 9.28
N GLY A 3 26.01 -26.95 10.46
CA GLY A 3 25.24 -26.48 11.60
C GLY A 3 25.82 -25.18 12.17
N PHE A 4 24.93 -24.24 12.51
CA PHE A 4 25.30 -23.07 13.30
C PHE A 4 25.36 -23.45 14.78
N VAL A 5 26.43 -23.06 15.47
CA VAL A 5 26.68 -23.34 16.88
C VAL A 5 26.69 -22.02 17.66
N THR A 6 26.12 -22.02 18.85
CA THR A 6 26.10 -20.84 19.73
C THR A 6 27.37 -20.76 20.57
N CYS A 7 27.92 -19.56 20.75
CA CYS A 7 29.05 -19.33 21.65
C CYS A 7 28.58 -19.37 23.13
N PRO A 8 29.27 -20.10 24.03
CA PRO A 8 28.89 -20.22 25.44
C PRO A 8 29.01 -18.92 26.25
N HIS A 9 29.83 -17.95 25.79
CA HIS A 9 30.06 -16.69 26.51
C HIS A 9 29.19 -15.52 26.04
N CYS A 10 28.77 -15.49 24.77
CA CYS A 10 27.99 -14.38 24.22
C CYS A 10 26.66 -14.80 23.58
N ALA A 11 26.35 -16.10 23.56
CA ALA A 11 25.14 -16.72 23.02
C ALA A 11 24.81 -16.35 21.54
N ARG A 12 25.79 -15.85 20.78
CA ARG A 12 25.64 -15.55 19.35
C ARG A 12 25.88 -16.80 18.49
N LEU A 13 25.21 -16.85 17.35
CA LEU A 13 25.32 -17.93 16.37
C LEU A 13 26.54 -17.73 15.46
N TYR A 14 27.33 -18.77 15.33
CA TYR A 14 28.52 -18.82 14.47
C TYR A 14 28.52 -20.11 13.65
N SER A 15 29.23 -20.10 12.52
CA SER A 15 29.64 -21.36 11.90
C SER A 15 30.72 -22.03 12.75
N GLN A 16 30.84 -23.35 12.68
CA GLN A 16 31.82 -24.12 13.43
C GLN A 16 33.26 -23.60 13.27
N HIS A 17 33.63 -23.14 12.07
CA HIS A 17 34.96 -22.59 11.80
C HIS A 17 35.16 -21.18 12.38
N SER A 18 34.12 -20.34 12.32
CA SER A 18 34.19 -18.97 12.87
C SER A 18 34.14 -18.91 14.40
N LEU A 19 33.63 -19.96 15.06
CA LEU A 19 33.53 -20.01 16.51
C LEU A 19 34.93 -20.05 17.15
N HIS A 20 35.85 -20.86 16.61
CA HIS A 20 37.23 -20.92 17.09
C HIS A 20 37.96 -19.57 17.04
N LEU A 21 37.69 -18.76 16.01
CA LEU A 21 38.29 -17.42 15.88
C LEU A 21 37.66 -16.39 16.83
N HIS A 22 36.39 -16.61 17.20
CA HIS A 22 35.65 -15.73 18.09
C HIS A 22 35.92 -16.04 19.57
N GLU A 23 36.01 -17.32 19.94
CA GLU A 23 36.08 -17.81 21.31
C GLU A 23 37.25 -17.18 22.10
N SER A 24 38.45 -17.18 21.53
CA SER A 24 39.66 -16.61 22.15
C SER A 24 39.51 -15.13 22.50
N LYS A 25 38.95 -14.33 21.57
CA LYS A 25 38.72 -12.90 21.76
C LYS A 25 37.48 -12.59 22.59
N CYS A 26 36.55 -13.55 22.71
CA CYS A 26 35.31 -13.39 23.48
C CYS A 26 35.56 -13.53 24.98
N LEU A 27 36.47 -14.44 25.38
CA LEU A 27 36.88 -14.65 26.76
C LEU A 27 37.60 -13.44 27.36
N GLU A 28 38.40 -12.74 26.55
CA GLU A 28 39.18 -11.57 26.99
C GLU A 28 38.37 -10.27 27.05
N ASN A 29 37.10 -10.28 26.64
CA ASN A 29 36.27 -9.08 26.59
C ASN A 29 35.23 -9.05 27.72
N PRO A 30 35.47 -8.31 28.83
CA PRO A 30 34.56 -8.21 29.99
C PRO A 30 33.20 -7.53 29.68
N LEU A 31 32.95 -7.10 28.44
CA LEU A 31 31.66 -6.58 27.98
C LEU A 31 30.77 -7.62 27.30
N ALA A 32 31.23 -8.86 27.10
CA ALA A 32 30.44 -9.93 26.48
C ALA A 32 29.20 -10.31 27.31
N THR A 33 29.32 -10.32 28.63
CA THR A 33 28.24 -10.68 29.56
C THR A 33 27.13 -9.62 29.63
N ARG A 34 27.42 -8.33 29.39
CA ARG A 34 26.42 -7.26 29.47
C ARG A 34 25.46 -7.22 28.28
N ARG A 35 25.79 -7.87 27.16
CA ARG A 35 24.94 -7.87 25.95
C ARG A 35 23.87 -8.96 25.95
N ALA A 36 23.94 -9.94 26.85
CA ALA A 36 22.87 -10.93 27.03
C ALA A 36 21.60 -10.32 27.65
N SER A 37 21.72 -9.35 28.57
CA SER A 37 20.57 -8.66 29.17
C SER A 37 19.84 -7.68 28.25
N MET A 38 20.41 -7.31 27.09
CA MET A 38 19.71 -6.44 26.13
C MET A 38 18.85 -7.21 25.11
N VAL A 39 18.89 -8.55 25.10
CA VAL A 39 18.11 -9.36 24.15
C VAL A 39 16.65 -9.52 24.60
N SER A 40 16.36 -9.42 25.89
CA SER A 40 14.97 -9.53 26.41
C SER A 40 14.13 -8.27 26.23
N LEU A 41 14.76 -7.09 26.01
CA LEU A 41 14.04 -5.83 25.79
C LEU A 41 13.73 -5.54 24.31
N VAL A 42 14.38 -6.24 23.36
CA VAL A 42 14.14 -6.07 21.91
C VAL A 42 12.94 -6.86 21.39
N LYS A 43 12.39 -7.85 22.14
CA LYS A 43 11.24 -8.62 21.66
C LYS A 43 9.92 -7.83 21.69
N ALA A 44 9.87 -6.70 22.41
CA ALA A 44 8.74 -5.75 22.37
C ALA A 44 8.84 -4.72 21.22
N MET A 45 9.93 -4.69 20.45
CA MET A 45 10.15 -3.74 19.33
C MET A 45 10.03 -4.39 17.93
N SER A 46 9.31 -5.51 17.80
CA SER A 46 9.06 -6.09 16.46
C SER A 46 8.09 -5.28 15.59
N LEU A 47 7.56 -4.16 16.09
CA LEU A 47 7.15 -3.05 15.25
C LEU A 47 8.36 -2.13 15.06
N ARG A 48 9.06 -2.32 13.94
CA ARG A 48 10.14 -1.41 13.49
C ARG A 48 9.63 0.02 13.65
N PRO A 49 10.27 0.90 14.46
CA PRO A 49 9.82 2.27 14.61
C PRO A 49 9.71 2.91 13.22
N ARG A 50 8.58 3.59 12.94
CA ARG A 50 8.38 4.38 11.72
C ARG A 50 9.59 5.31 11.60
N THR A 51 10.59 4.96 10.79
CA THR A 51 11.82 5.75 10.64
C THR A 51 11.42 7.05 9.99
N ARG A 52 11.17 8.06 10.81
CA ARG A 52 10.75 9.39 10.38
C ARG A 52 12.02 10.07 9.89
N SER A 53 12.31 9.96 8.59
CA SER A 53 13.41 10.70 7.97
C SER A 53 13.22 12.18 8.28
N THR A 54 14.19 12.79 8.97
CA THR A 54 14.19 14.22 9.34
C THR A 54 14.22 15.16 8.14
N SER A 55 14.53 14.63 6.95
CA SER A 55 14.46 15.32 5.65
C SER A 55 13.04 15.36 5.04
N ARG A 56 12.08 14.64 5.60
CA ARG A 56 10.68 14.68 5.12
C ARG A 56 9.91 15.71 5.95
N PRO A 57 9.20 16.66 5.30
CA PRO A 57 8.41 17.65 6.02
C PRO A 57 7.44 16.95 6.98
N ALA A 58 7.30 17.51 8.17
CA ALA A 58 6.54 16.93 9.26
C ALA A 58 5.10 16.65 8.83
N GLY A 59 4.78 15.36 8.67
CA GLY A 59 3.41 14.85 8.74
C GLY A 59 2.47 15.34 7.65
N VAL A 60 2.44 14.63 6.52
CA VAL A 60 1.18 14.47 5.81
C VAL A 60 0.30 13.59 6.72
N GLN A 61 -0.42 14.18 7.68
CA GLN A 61 -1.37 13.48 8.57
C GLN A 61 -2.70 13.15 7.88
N HIS A 62 -2.73 13.25 6.55
CA HIS A 62 -3.90 12.94 5.76
C HIS A 62 -3.61 11.82 4.78
N ARG A 63 -4.63 10.99 4.59
CA ARG A 63 -4.68 9.90 3.64
C ARG A 63 -5.77 10.19 2.64
N LEU A 64 -5.53 9.85 1.38
CA LEU A 64 -6.53 10.00 0.34
C LEU A 64 -7.31 8.70 0.16
N CYS A 65 -8.63 8.79 0.05
CA CYS A 65 -9.43 7.63 -0.33
C CYS A 65 -9.12 7.24 -1.78
N TYR A 66 -8.83 5.96 -2.01
CA TYR A 66 -8.50 5.44 -3.34
C TYR A 66 -9.71 5.35 -4.30
N VAL A 67 -10.93 5.60 -3.82
CA VAL A 67 -12.17 5.59 -4.62
C VAL A 67 -12.61 7.01 -4.99
N CYS A 68 -12.78 7.91 -4.01
CA CYS A 68 -13.26 9.27 -4.24
C CYS A 68 -12.15 10.33 -4.32
N GLY A 69 -10.95 10.05 -3.81
CA GLY A 69 -9.83 11.00 -3.81
C GLY A 69 -9.89 12.09 -2.73
N GLU A 70 -10.85 12.04 -1.81
CA GLU A 70 -10.97 13.01 -0.70
C GLU A 70 -9.93 12.74 0.41
N GLN A 71 -9.58 13.81 1.14
CA GLN A 71 -8.61 13.79 2.24
C GLN A 71 -9.30 13.42 3.56
N PHE A 72 -8.76 12.40 4.23
CA PHE A 72 -9.21 11.95 5.55
C PHE A 72 -8.03 11.83 6.52
N THR A 73 -8.33 11.79 7.81
CA THR A 73 -7.37 11.44 8.86
C THR A 73 -6.99 9.95 8.74
N GLU A 74 -5.81 9.56 9.26
CA GLU A 74 -5.40 8.15 9.29
C GLU A 74 -6.38 7.25 10.07
N GLN A 75 -7.14 7.80 11.02
CA GLN A 75 -8.10 7.06 11.85
C GLN A 75 -9.42 6.79 11.12
N ASP A 76 -9.93 7.78 10.39
CA ASP A 76 -11.26 7.70 9.78
C ASP A 76 -11.25 7.06 8.39
N ILE A 77 -10.08 7.01 7.73
CA ILE A 77 -9.99 6.57 6.34
C ILE A 77 -10.46 5.12 6.13
N ALA A 78 -10.14 4.20 7.04
CA ALA A 78 -10.52 2.80 6.87
C ALA A 78 -12.05 2.62 6.90
N ALA A 79 -12.72 3.34 7.80
CA ALA A 79 -14.18 3.33 7.88
C ALA A 79 -14.82 4.00 6.65
N HIS A 80 -14.20 5.09 6.16
CA HIS A 80 -14.64 5.75 4.93
C HIS A 80 -14.49 4.84 3.71
N GLU A 81 -13.32 4.22 3.51
CA GLU A 81 -13.02 3.38 2.34
C GLU A 81 -14.03 2.25 2.16
N ASN A 82 -14.38 1.56 3.25
CA ASN A 82 -15.39 0.49 3.23
C ASN A 82 -16.78 1.03 2.81
N LYS A 83 -17.20 2.16 3.36
CA LYS A 83 -18.49 2.78 2.97
C LYS A 83 -18.45 3.33 1.54
N CYS A 84 -17.30 3.83 1.10
CA CYS A 84 -17.12 4.44 -0.20
C CYS A 84 -17.14 3.39 -1.32
N ILE A 85 -16.46 2.25 -1.12
CA ILE A 85 -16.47 1.15 -2.08
C ILE A 85 -17.87 0.54 -2.25
N ASP A 86 -18.63 0.41 -1.16
CA ASP A 86 -20.01 -0.10 -1.22
C ASP A 86 -20.92 0.83 -2.03
N LYS A 87 -20.83 2.15 -1.79
CA LYS A 87 -21.60 3.15 -2.54
C LYS A 87 -21.20 3.18 -4.01
N TRP A 88 -19.90 3.13 -4.28
CA TRP A 88 -19.37 3.11 -5.64
C TRP A 88 -19.87 1.88 -6.40
N THR A 89 -19.79 0.69 -5.78
CA THR A 89 -20.22 -0.57 -6.39
C THR A 89 -21.70 -0.53 -6.77
N LYS A 90 -22.58 -0.11 -5.84
CA LYS A 90 -24.02 0.05 -6.12
C LYS A 90 -24.29 1.04 -7.26
N THR A 91 -23.54 2.14 -7.31
CA THR A 91 -23.67 3.14 -8.38
C THR A 91 -23.23 2.57 -9.73
N CYS A 92 -22.12 1.83 -9.75
CA CYS A 92 -21.62 1.19 -10.96
C CYS A 92 -22.53 0.06 -11.45
N GLU A 93 -23.08 -0.78 -10.56
CA GLU A 93 -24.06 -1.82 -10.92
C GLU A 93 -25.29 -1.21 -11.60
N ARG A 94 -25.81 -0.10 -11.06
CA ARG A 94 -26.92 0.64 -11.67
C ARG A 94 -26.60 1.21 -13.05
N LEU A 95 -25.34 1.60 -13.28
CA LEU A 95 -24.88 2.20 -14.54
C LEU A 95 -24.30 1.18 -15.54
N ALA A 96 -24.07 -0.07 -15.12
CA ALA A 96 -23.43 -1.13 -15.91
C ALA A 96 -24.05 -1.39 -17.29
N PRO A 97 -25.37 -1.23 -17.53
CA PRO A 97 -25.94 -1.40 -18.87
C PRO A 97 -25.47 -0.37 -19.89
N ARG A 98 -25.22 0.87 -19.45
CA ARG A 98 -24.86 2.01 -20.33
C ARG A 98 -23.37 2.34 -20.29
N PHE A 99 -22.72 2.07 -19.17
CA PHE A 99 -21.36 2.46 -18.89
C PHE A 99 -20.51 1.27 -18.47
N GLU A 100 -19.23 1.35 -18.80
CA GLU A 100 -18.18 0.44 -18.35
C GLU A 100 -17.36 1.19 -17.27
N SER A 101 -17.33 0.64 -16.06
CA SER A 101 -16.54 1.16 -14.94
C SER A 101 -15.28 0.32 -14.72
N ARG A 102 -14.25 0.92 -14.12
CA ARG A 102 -13.04 0.19 -13.69
C ARG A 102 -13.03 0.07 -12.18
N THR A 103 -12.91 -1.16 -11.69
CA THR A 103 -12.84 -1.43 -10.25
C THR A 103 -11.59 -0.78 -9.63
N PRO A 104 -11.75 0.05 -8.59
CA PRO A 104 -10.61 0.62 -7.87
C PRO A 104 -9.82 -0.50 -7.18
N LEU A 105 -8.49 -0.45 -7.29
CA LEU A 105 -7.61 -1.43 -6.64
C LEU A 105 -6.87 -0.78 -5.47
N LEU A 106 -6.78 -1.48 -4.35
CA LEU A 106 -5.99 -1.05 -3.20
C LEU A 106 -4.52 -1.43 -3.39
N LEU A 107 -3.60 -0.53 -3.04
CA LEU A 107 -2.16 -0.82 -3.12
C LEU A 107 -1.77 -1.77 -1.99
N GLN A 108 -1.43 -3.02 -2.32
CA GLN A 108 -1.05 -4.05 -1.33
C GLN A 108 0.46 -4.22 -1.16
N ILE A 109 1.30 -3.37 -1.78
CA ILE A 109 2.76 -3.60 -1.81
C ILE A 109 3.43 -2.97 -0.57
N PRO A 110 3.87 -3.75 0.43
CA PRO A 110 4.76 -3.24 1.47
C PRO A 110 6.11 -2.85 0.84
N SER A 111 6.77 -1.83 1.37
CA SER A 111 8.17 -1.56 1.01
C SER A 111 9.03 -2.80 1.31
N VAL A 112 10.17 -2.95 0.62
CA VAL A 112 11.16 -4.02 0.87
C VAL A 112 11.54 -4.09 2.35
N ASP A 113 11.49 -2.94 3.02
CA ASP A 113 11.78 -2.76 4.45
C ASP A 113 10.57 -2.93 5.39
N GLY A 114 9.39 -3.29 4.86
CA GLY A 114 8.12 -3.33 5.59
C GLY A 114 7.57 -1.95 5.96
N THR A 115 8.22 -0.87 5.54
CA THR A 115 7.79 0.51 5.81
C THR A 115 6.63 0.92 4.91
N ILE A 116 5.63 1.57 5.50
CA ILE A 116 4.46 2.08 4.78
C ILE A 116 4.70 3.56 4.45
N ASP A 117 5.00 3.83 3.18
CA ASP A 117 5.21 5.20 2.67
C ASP A 117 3.87 5.91 2.40
N ALA A 118 3.48 6.82 3.30
CA ALA A 118 2.22 7.57 3.19
C ALA A 118 2.10 8.37 1.88
N ARG A 119 3.19 8.99 1.43
CA ARG A 119 3.25 9.73 0.15
C ARG A 119 2.92 8.82 -1.04
N ARG A 120 3.58 7.66 -1.12
CA ARG A 120 3.38 6.68 -2.20
C ARG A 120 1.93 6.18 -2.24
N LEU A 121 1.34 5.97 -1.07
CA LEU A 121 -0.05 5.56 -0.96
C LEU A 121 -1.02 6.67 -1.38
N ASN A 122 -0.74 7.93 -1.05
CA ASN A 122 -1.53 9.06 -1.51
C ASN A 122 -1.41 9.26 -3.03
N GLU A 123 -0.21 9.18 -3.60
CA GLU A 123 0.00 9.23 -5.06
C GLU A 123 -0.76 8.11 -5.80
N HIS A 124 -0.72 6.90 -5.24
CA HIS A 124 -1.51 5.79 -5.76
C HIS A 124 -3.02 6.04 -5.64
N ALA A 125 -3.48 6.53 -4.50
CA ALA A 125 -4.89 6.82 -4.27
C ALA A 125 -5.43 7.85 -5.28
N ILE A 126 -4.67 8.91 -5.62
CA ILE A 126 -5.03 9.89 -6.65
C ILE A 126 -5.22 9.21 -8.01
N THR A 127 -4.29 8.33 -8.37
CA THR A 127 -4.34 7.61 -9.64
C THR A 127 -5.54 6.66 -9.70
N GLN A 128 -5.84 5.98 -8.60
CA GLN A 128 -6.98 5.06 -8.52
C GLN A 128 -8.31 5.77 -8.50
N SER A 129 -8.44 6.86 -7.74
CA SER A 129 -9.69 7.61 -7.66
C SER A 129 -10.07 8.21 -9.00
N SER A 130 -9.10 8.77 -9.73
CA SER A 130 -9.29 9.25 -11.11
C SER A 130 -9.83 8.15 -12.04
N LYS A 131 -9.28 6.93 -11.93
CA LYS A 131 -9.74 5.77 -12.71
C LYS A 131 -11.15 5.32 -12.30
N ALA A 132 -11.44 5.26 -11.02
CA ALA A 132 -12.72 4.82 -10.47
C ALA A 132 -13.86 5.81 -10.77
N GLN A 133 -13.55 7.11 -10.83
CA GLN A 133 -14.49 8.17 -11.18
C GLN A 133 -14.69 8.31 -12.69
N THR A 134 -13.86 7.69 -13.53
CA THR A 134 -14.00 7.75 -14.99
C THR A 134 -14.72 6.53 -15.52
N LEU A 135 -15.91 6.74 -16.07
CA LEU A 135 -16.70 5.76 -16.78
C LEU A 135 -16.50 5.88 -18.29
N ARG A 136 -16.65 4.78 -19.01
CA ARG A 136 -16.66 4.75 -20.47
C ARG A 136 -18.06 4.43 -20.96
N CYS A 137 -18.63 5.27 -21.81
CA CYS A 137 -19.94 4.98 -22.40
C CYS A 137 -19.82 3.83 -23.41
N ARG A 138 -20.69 2.82 -23.33
CA ARG A 138 -20.69 1.69 -24.28
C ARG A 138 -21.14 2.08 -25.69
N ARG A 139 -21.86 3.20 -25.85
CA ARG A 139 -22.41 3.66 -27.13
C ARG A 139 -21.47 4.60 -27.87
N CYS A 140 -21.00 5.67 -27.22
CA CYS A 140 -20.15 6.68 -27.86
C CYS A 140 -18.67 6.57 -27.47
N ASN A 141 -18.29 5.64 -26.59
CA ASN A 141 -16.92 5.46 -26.08
C ASN A 141 -16.33 6.70 -25.37
N CYS A 142 -17.11 7.76 -25.15
CA CYS A 142 -16.69 8.94 -24.40
C CYS A 142 -16.37 8.59 -22.95
N ARG A 143 -15.36 9.26 -22.40
CA ARG A 143 -15.03 9.24 -20.97
C ARG A 143 -15.94 10.22 -20.25
N VAL A 144 -16.65 9.74 -19.24
CA VAL A 144 -17.65 10.50 -18.48
C VAL A 144 -17.34 10.34 -17.01
N VAL A 145 -17.47 11.42 -16.24
CA VAL A 145 -17.29 11.37 -14.78
C VAL A 145 -18.49 10.68 -14.14
N LEU A 146 -18.27 9.84 -13.13
CA LEU A 146 -19.30 9.05 -12.43
C LEU A 146 -20.50 9.91 -11.99
N SER A 147 -20.27 11.12 -11.49
CA SER A 147 -21.33 12.06 -11.08
C SER A 147 -22.14 12.62 -12.25
N ALA A 148 -21.53 12.81 -13.41
CA ALA A 148 -22.17 13.32 -14.63
C ALA A 148 -22.76 12.20 -15.52
N ALA A 149 -22.60 10.93 -15.12
CA ALA A 149 -22.99 9.78 -15.94
C ALA A 149 -24.49 9.72 -16.24
N GLU A 150 -25.33 10.15 -15.31
CA GLU A 150 -26.79 10.18 -15.49
C GLU A 150 -27.23 11.25 -16.50
N GLN A 151 -26.53 12.38 -16.53
CA GLN A 151 -26.82 13.52 -17.41
C GLN A 151 -26.20 13.36 -18.79
N HIS A 152 -25.33 12.35 -18.97
CA HIS A 152 -24.67 12.10 -20.25
C HIS A 152 -25.68 11.63 -21.31
N ARG A 153 -25.84 12.49 -22.33
CA ARG A 153 -26.55 12.18 -23.56
C ARG A 153 -25.54 11.68 -24.58
N CYS A 154 -25.84 10.51 -25.16
CA CYS A 154 -24.96 9.87 -26.12
C CYS A 154 -25.31 10.38 -27.51
N ASP A 155 -24.52 11.33 -28.03
CA ASP A 155 -24.61 11.73 -29.43
C ASP A 155 -23.84 10.70 -30.27
N ARG A 156 -24.46 9.53 -30.45
CA ARG A 156 -24.00 8.55 -31.44
C ARG A 156 -24.24 9.17 -32.81
N PHE A 157 -23.19 9.65 -33.45
CA PHE A 157 -23.21 9.88 -34.88
C PHE A 157 -23.34 8.49 -35.52
N ASP A 158 -24.57 8.06 -35.83
CA ASP A 158 -24.82 6.96 -36.75
C ASP A 158 -24.74 7.56 -38.15
N PRO A 159 -23.58 7.52 -38.84
CA PRO A 159 -23.56 7.87 -40.24
C PRO A 159 -24.54 6.92 -40.97
N PRO A 160 -25.39 7.45 -41.87
CA PRO A 160 -26.28 6.59 -42.63
C PRO A 160 -25.46 5.53 -43.35
N VAL A 161 -25.75 4.27 -43.05
CA VAL A 161 -25.18 3.14 -43.79
C VAL A 161 -25.90 3.10 -45.12
N GLU A 162 -25.31 3.73 -46.14
CA GLU A 162 -25.79 3.62 -47.50
C GLU A 162 -25.43 2.21 -48.01
N PHE A 163 -26.44 1.36 -48.13
CA PHE A 163 -26.31 0.09 -48.83
C PHE A 163 -26.35 0.37 -50.32
N PHE A 164 -25.19 0.34 -50.97
CA PHE A 164 -25.11 0.28 -52.42
C PHE A 164 -25.49 -1.14 -52.86
N PHE A 165 -26.69 -1.28 -53.43
CA PHE A 165 -27.17 -2.51 -54.09
C PHE A 165 -26.78 -2.51 -55.57
#